data_AF-A0A669EVX1-F1
#
_entry.id   AF-A0A669EVX1-F1
#
_cell.length_a   1.000
_cell.length_b   1.000
_cell.length_c   1.000
_cell.angle_alpha   90.00
_cell.angle_beta   90.00
_cell.angle_gamma   90.00
#
_symmetry.space_group_name_H-M   'P 1'
#
loop_
_entity.id
_entity.type
_entity.pdbx_description
1 polymer ?
#
loop_
_entity_poly.entity_id
_entity_poly.type
_entity_poly.pdbx_seq_one_letter_code
_entity_poly.pdbx_strand_id
1 'polypeptide(L)'
;FNAAAKDAAVAALTAQGCTVEVSDLYAMKFKAAATTEDITGGVKNAENFCYAKEIKLASEEGRLADDIKKEQEKLKEADLVIFQGKKAMLSFTTDCPESVYSDTGINGDINVTLWPLQNGILNYCGFQVFDPQIFWDPATGSPESRRSMLEGWRTRLQTLGGEVPSYITEHWLNKNICNTIENMS
;
A
#
# COMPACT_ATOMS: atom_id res chain seq x y z
N PHE A 1 18.05 2.50 1.54
CA PHE A 1 17.35 2.06 2.76
C PHE A 1 16.15 1.16 2.43
N ASN A 2 15.23 1.55 1.53
CA ASN A 2 14.06 0.72 1.13
C ASN A 2 14.38 -0.75 0.79
N ALA A 3 15.43 -1.01 -0.01
CA ALA A 3 15.86 -2.37 -0.30
C ALA A 3 16.21 -3.19 0.97
N ALA A 4 16.93 -2.58 1.92
CA ALA A 4 17.29 -3.23 3.18
C ALA A 4 16.08 -3.46 4.10
N ALA A 5 15.08 -2.55 4.08
CA ALA A 5 13.83 -2.73 4.81
C ALA A 5 13.00 -3.89 4.22
N LYS A 6 12.96 -4.01 2.89
CA LYS A 6 12.36 -5.15 2.18
C LYS A 6 13.09 -6.45 2.50
N ASP A 7 14.43 -6.48 2.44
CA ASP A 7 15.22 -7.67 2.78
C ASP A 7 15.03 -8.10 4.24
N ALA A 8 14.96 -7.12 5.16
CA ALA A 8 14.65 -7.37 6.58
C ALA A 8 13.25 -7.97 6.76
N ALA A 9 12.26 -7.52 5.99
CA ALA A 9 10.91 -8.07 6.03
C ALA A 9 10.86 -9.51 5.54
N VAL A 10 11.48 -9.80 4.39
CA VAL A 10 11.57 -11.16 3.84
C VAL A 10 12.22 -12.09 4.85
N ALA A 11 13.38 -11.70 5.38
CA ALA A 11 14.09 -12.51 6.37
C ALA A 11 13.26 -12.77 7.64
N ALA A 12 12.62 -11.75 8.19
CA ALA A 12 11.82 -11.87 9.42
C ALA A 12 10.56 -12.73 9.23
N LEU A 13 9.87 -12.60 8.10
CA LEU A 13 8.66 -13.38 7.79
C LEU A 13 9.01 -14.83 7.43
N THR A 14 10.04 -15.06 6.62
CA THR A 14 10.49 -16.42 6.29
C THR A 14 10.99 -17.17 7.53
N ALA A 15 11.69 -16.49 8.46
CA ALA A 15 12.11 -17.09 9.73
C ALA A 15 10.93 -17.55 10.61
N GLN A 16 9.74 -16.96 10.42
CA GLN A 16 8.50 -17.38 11.08
C GLN A 16 7.75 -18.49 10.34
N GLY A 17 8.32 -19.01 9.24
CA GLY A 17 7.70 -20.06 8.41
C GLY A 17 6.70 -19.53 7.39
N CYS A 18 6.60 -18.22 7.19
CA CYS A 18 5.75 -17.66 6.13
C CYS A 18 6.35 -17.95 4.75
N THR A 19 5.48 -18.28 3.78
CA THR A 19 5.84 -18.18 2.36
C THR A 19 5.81 -16.70 1.98
N VAL A 20 6.90 -16.21 1.39
CA VAL A 20 7.05 -14.79 1.04
C VAL A 20 7.28 -14.66 -0.46
N GLU A 21 6.44 -13.86 -1.11
CA GLU A 21 6.61 -13.47 -2.51
C GLU A 21 6.89 -11.96 -2.60
N VAL A 22 7.73 -11.57 -3.56
CA VAL A 22 8.16 -10.18 -3.75
C VAL A 22 7.95 -9.77 -5.20
N SER A 23 7.19 -8.69 -5.41
CA SER A 23 7.09 -7.99 -6.69
C SER A 23 7.97 -6.74 -6.68
N ASP A 24 9.21 -6.85 -7.16
CA ASP A 24 10.11 -5.70 -7.34
C ASP A 24 9.76 -4.98 -8.65
N LEU A 25 8.91 -3.96 -8.55
CA LEU A 25 8.35 -3.24 -9.70
C LEU A 25 9.42 -2.63 -10.62
N TYR A 26 10.57 -2.21 -10.07
CA TYR A 26 11.67 -1.65 -10.87
C TYR A 26 12.41 -2.75 -11.62
N ALA A 27 12.76 -3.85 -10.95
CA ALA A 27 13.39 -5.00 -11.61
C ALA A 27 12.46 -5.63 -12.68
N MET A 28 11.15 -5.58 -12.46
CA MET A 28 10.13 -6.03 -13.40
C MET A 28 9.92 -5.07 -14.58
N LYS A 29 10.47 -3.85 -14.53
CA LYS A 29 10.16 -2.77 -15.49
C LYS A 29 8.64 -2.55 -15.62
N PHE A 30 7.95 -2.56 -14.49
CA PHE A 30 6.50 -2.46 -14.43
C PHE A 30 5.97 -1.21 -15.17
N LYS A 31 4.97 -1.40 -16.02
CA LYS A 31 4.29 -0.32 -16.73
C LYS A 31 3.21 0.29 -15.83
N ALA A 32 3.45 1.51 -15.36
CA ALA A 32 2.50 2.19 -14.45
C ALA A 32 1.34 2.91 -15.18
N ALA A 33 1.47 3.16 -16.48
CA ALA A 33 0.47 3.90 -17.24
C ALA A 33 -0.67 2.97 -17.68
N ALA A 34 -1.90 3.30 -17.28
CA ALA A 34 -3.13 2.69 -17.79
C ALA A 34 -3.37 3.18 -19.24
N THR A 35 -3.17 2.31 -20.23
CA THR A 35 -3.31 2.65 -21.65
C THR A 35 -4.03 1.56 -22.44
N THR A 36 -4.33 1.83 -23.71
CA THR A 36 -4.92 0.83 -24.62
C THR A 36 -4.04 -0.39 -24.84
N GLU A 37 -2.73 -0.30 -24.59
CA GLU A 37 -1.78 -1.41 -24.71
C GLU A 37 -2.01 -2.50 -23.65
N ASP A 38 -2.79 -2.21 -22.60
CA ASP A 38 -3.20 -3.18 -21.58
C ASP A 38 -4.22 -4.22 -22.12
N ILE A 39 -4.70 -4.00 -23.36
CA ILE A 39 -5.73 -4.78 -24.03
C ILE A 39 -5.19 -5.35 -25.34
N THR A 40 -5.10 -6.67 -25.40
CA THR A 40 -4.75 -7.41 -26.62
C THR A 40 -5.95 -7.47 -27.58
N GLY A 41 -5.66 -7.39 -28.89
CA GLY A 41 -6.68 -7.42 -29.93
C GLY A 41 -7.42 -6.09 -30.15
N GLY A 42 -7.01 -5.02 -29.46
CA GLY A 42 -7.62 -3.68 -29.59
C GLY A 42 -8.80 -3.44 -28.66
N VAL A 43 -9.16 -2.16 -28.54
CA VAL A 43 -10.32 -1.70 -27.74
C VAL A 43 -11.61 -1.80 -28.54
N LYS A 44 -12.74 -2.03 -27.86
CA LYS A 44 -14.04 -2.19 -28.53
C LYS A 44 -14.66 -0.87 -28.97
N ASN A 45 -14.39 0.22 -28.23
CA ASN A 45 -14.90 1.55 -28.51
C ASN A 45 -13.74 2.56 -28.50
N ALA A 46 -13.00 2.61 -29.62
CA ALA A 46 -11.89 3.53 -29.77
C ALA A 46 -12.32 5.01 -29.81
N GLU A 47 -13.50 5.31 -30.34
CA GLU A 47 -14.01 6.67 -30.49
C GLU A 47 -14.42 7.31 -29.15
N ASN A 48 -14.86 6.49 -28.18
CA ASN A 48 -15.21 6.92 -26.83
C ASN A 48 -14.57 6.02 -25.79
N PHE A 49 -13.23 6.01 -25.79
CA PHE A 49 -12.45 5.15 -24.92
C PHE A 49 -12.70 5.44 -23.43
N CYS A 50 -13.13 4.41 -22.70
CA CYS A 50 -13.30 4.44 -21.25
C CYS A 50 -12.56 3.25 -20.65
N TYR A 51 -11.39 3.51 -20.06
CA TYR A 51 -10.48 2.48 -19.55
C TYR A 51 -11.18 1.47 -18.63
N ALA A 52 -11.98 1.94 -17.67
CA ALA A 52 -12.70 1.09 -16.73
C ALA A 52 -13.66 0.09 -17.41
N LYS A 53 -14.35 0.52 -18.48
CA LYS A 53 -15.28 -0.34 -19.22
C LYS A 53 -14.52 -1.33 -20.09
N GLU A 54 -13.49 -0.86 -20.79
CA GLU A 54 -12.70 -1.66 -21.73
C GLU A 54 -11.89 -2.75 -21.01
N ILE A 55 -11.27 -2.43 -19.86
CA ILE A 55 -10.53 -3.41 -19.05
C ILE A 55 -11.46 -4.46 -18.45
N LYS A 56 -12.66 -4.07 -17.98
CA LYS A 56 -13.63 -5.03 -17.49
C LYS A 56 -13.98 -6.05 -18.57
N LEU A 57 -14.33 -5.59 -19.77
CA LEU A 57 -14.64 -6.45 -20.92
C LEU A 57 -13.43 -7.29 -21.35
N ALA A 58 -12.24 -6.69 -21.40
CA ALA A 58 -11.01 -7.40 -21.76
C ALA A 58 -10.66 -8.49 -20.74
N SER A 59 -10.94 -8.27 -19.45
CA SER A 59 -10.77 -9.28 -18.41
C SER A 59 -11.74 -10.45 -18.60
N GLU A 60 -13.03 -10.17 -18.79
CA GLU A 60 -14.08 -11.18 -19.03
C GLU A 60 -13.79 -12.04 -20.27
N GLU A 61 -13.10 -11.48 -21.27
CA GLU A 61 -12.76 -12.15 -22.53
C GLU A 61 -11.32 -12.71 -22.57
N GLY A 62 -10.55 -12.61 -21.49
CA GLY A 62 -9.17 -13.10 -21.44
C GLY A 62 -8.18 -12.32 -22.33
N ARG A 63 -8.48 -11.07 -22.65
CA ARG A 63 -7.71 -10.19 -23.56
C ARG A 63 -6.78 -9.20 -22.85
N LEU A 64 -6.57 -9.31 -21.54
CA LEU A 64 -5.59 -8.47 -20.84
C LEU A 64 -4.15 -8.78 -21.28
N ALA A 65 -3.25 -7.79 -21.19
CA ALA A 65 -1.82 -7.96 -21.40
C ALA A 65 -1.21 -8.99 -20.43
N ASP A 66 -0.15 -9.66 -20.86
CA ASP A 66 0.42 -10.81 -20.14
C ASP A 66 1.02 -10.47 -18.77
N ASP A 67 1.55 -9.26 -18.61
CA ASP A 67 2.05 -8.76 -17.33
C ASP A 67 0.91 -8.53 -16.33
N ILE A 68 -0.21 -7.93 -16.78
CA ILE A 68 -1.43 -7.77 -15.98
C ILE A 68 -2.00 -9.13 -15.62
N LYS A 69 -2.09 -10.05 -16.59
CA LYS A 69 -2.52 -11.42 -16.34
C LYS A 69 -1.67 -12.05 -15.25
N LYS A 70 -0.35 -12.11 -15.40
CA LYS A 70 0.57 -12.75 -14.43
C LYS A 70 0.40 -12.22 -13.00
N GLU A 71 0.21 -10.91 -12.82
CA GLU A 71 -0.05 -10.36 -11.49
C GLU A 71 -1.46 -10.72 -10.99
N GLN A 72 -2.46 -10.76 -11.87
CA GLN A 72 -3.78 -11.32 -11.54
C GLN A 72 -3.75 -12.86 -11.33
N GLU A 73 -2.78 -13.58 -11.91
CA GLU A 73 -2.60 -15.02 -11.71
C GLU A 73 -2.13 -15.34 -10.29
N LYS A 74 -1.43 -14.41 -9.62
CA LYS A 74 -1.20 -14.52 -8.17
C LYS A 74 -2.52 -14.51 -7.38
N LEU A 75 -3.64 -14.18 -8.04
CA LEU A 75 -5.00 -14.14 -7.52
C LEU A 75 -5.94 -15.10 -8.28
N LYS A 76 -5.43 -15.97 -9.17
CA LYS A 76 -6.18 -16.65 -10.27
C LYS A 76 -7.33 -17.58 -9.86
N GLU A 77 -7.39 -17.98 -8.59
CA GLU A 77 -8.43 -18.90 -8.09
C GLU A 77 -9.72 -18.18 -7.69
N ALA A 78 -9.79 -16.86 -7.89
CA ALA A 78 -10.93 -16.07 -7.46
C ALA A 78 -11.74 -15.55 -8.66
N ASP A 79 -12.96 -16.04 -8.83
CA ASP A 79 -13.97 -15.47 -9.72
C ASP A 79 -14.40 -14.04 -9.30
N LEU A 80 -14.10 -13.68 -8.05
CA LEU A 80 -14.27 -12.37 -7.45
C LEU A 80 -13.25 -12.19 -6.33
N VAL A 81 -12.31 -11.24 -6.47
CA VAL A 81 -11.35 -10.92 -5.41
C VAL A 81 -11.91 -9.81 -4.53
N ILE A 82 -12.51 -10.20 -3.41
CA ILE A 82 -12.72 -9.30 -2.27
C ILE A 82 -11.59 -9.65 -1.28
N PHE A 83 -10.77 -8.68 -0.91
CA PHE A 83 -9.65 -8.91 0.02
C PHE A 83 -10.09 -8.96 1.50
N GLN A 84 -11.38 -9.21 1.76
CA GLN A 84 -11.92 -9.42 3.10
C GLN A 84 -11.21 -10.59 3.78
N GLY A 85 -10.81 -10.39 5.03
CA GLY A 85 -10.01 -11.33 5.80
C GLY A 85 -8.51 -11.30 5.47
N LYS A 86 -8.07 -10.50 4.49
CA LYS A 86 -6.65 -10.21 4.27
C LYS A 86 -6.25 -8.93 4.99
N LYS A 87 -4.98 -8.88 5.41
CA LYS A 87 -4.40 -7.74 6.09
C LYS A 87 -3.38 -7.05 5.20
N ALA A 88 -3.31 -5.72 5.27
CA ALA A 88 -2.35 -4.90 4.53
C ALA A 88 -1.67 -3.88 5.43
N MET A 89 -0.46 -3.47 5.06
CA MET A 89 0.32 -2.44 5.75
C MET A 89 1.10 -1.63 4.71
N LEU A 90 1.16 -0.31 4.90
CA LEU A 90 2.09 0.55 4.17
C LEU A 90 3.41 0.61 4.93
N SER A 91 4.53 0.39 4.24
CA SER A 91 5.88 0.61 4.80
C SER A 91 6.66 1.53 3.87
N PHE A 92 7.11 2.68 4.38
CA PHE A 92 7.75 3.70 3.56
C PHE A 92 8.77 4.54 4.33
N THR A 93 9.60 5.27 3.59
CA THR A 93 10.61 6.20 4.11
C THR A 93 10.23 7.63 3.77
N THR A 94 10.49 8.56 4.68
CA THR A 94 10.43 10.00 4.38
C THR A 94 11.83 10.58 4.23
N ASP A 95 11.93 11.81 3.73
CA ASP A 95 13.14 12.61 3.67
C ASP A 95 13.23 13.64 4.81
N CYS A 96 12.28 13.61 5.76
CA CYS A 96 12.20 14.53 6.87
C CYS A 96 11.80 13.84 8.19
N PRO A 97 12.14 14.45 9.34
CA PRO A 97 11.76 13.92 10.65
C PRO A 97 10.24 13.92 10.85
N GLU A 98 9.77 13.09 11.80
CA GLU A 98 8.35 12.98 12.18
C GLU A 98 7.70 14.33 12.53
N SER A 99 8.45 15.24 13.16
CA SER A 99 7.95 16.56 13.56
C SER A 99 7.48 17.43 12.40
N VAL A 100 7.92 17.14 11.18
CA VAL A 100 7.48 17.84 9.97
C VAL A 100 6.05 17.43 9.57
N TYR A 101 5.61 16.24 9.99
CA TYR A 101 4.32 15.64 9.70
C TYR A 101 3.39 15.56 10.93
N SER A 102 3.55 16.48 11.89
CA SER A 102 2.61 16.63 13.02
C SER A 102 1.41 17.51 12.65
N ASP A 103 0.45 17.63 13.58
CA ASP A 103 -0.70 18.54 13.51
C ASP A 103 -0.33 20.02 13.27
N THR A 104 0.88 20.39 13.66
CA THR A 104 1.49 21.73 13.58
C THR A 104 2.68 21.77 12.63
N GLY A 105 3.04 20.63 12.03
CA GLY A 105 4.15 20.50 11.10
C GLY A 105 3.82 21.12 9.75
N ILE A 106 4.86 21.54 9.01
CA ILE A 106 4.69 22.20 7.71
C ILE A 106 4.02 21.30 6.66
N ASN A 107 4.16 19.98 6.78
CA ASN A 107 3.51 19.02 5.88
C ASN A 107 2.14 18.55 6.39
N GLY A 108 1.72 19.00 7.58
CA GLY A 108 0.49 18.59 8.26
C GLY A 108 0.52 17.14 8.75
N ASP A 109 -0.56 16.72 9.40
CA ASP A 109 -0.68 15.38 9.98
C ASP A 109 -0.53 14.29 8.89
N ILE A 110 0.42 13.38 9.10
CA ILE A 110 0.64 12.21 8.24
C ILE A 110 -0.63 11.40 7.97
N ASN A 111 -1.57 11.35 8.92
CA ASN A 111 -2.81 10.61 8.79
C ASN A 111 -3.73 11.17 7.69
N VAL A 112 -3.62 12.46 7.38
CA VAL A 112 -4.34 13.08 6.26
C VAL A 112 -3.74 12.62 4.93
N THR A 113 -2.41 12.59 4.85
CA THR A 113 -1.68 12.16 3.65
C THR A 113 -1.95 10.68 3.32
N LEU A 114 -2.05 9.83 4.35
CA LEU A 114 -2.23 8.38 4.16
C LEU A 114 -3.68 7.96 3.91
N TRP A 115 -4.66 8.81 4.21
CA TRP A 115 -6.08 8.47 4.09
C TRP A 115 -6.49 7.96 2.69
N PRO A 116 -6.12 8.60 1.56
CA PRO A 116 -6.50 8.10 0.24
C PRO A 116 -5.95 6.71 -0.06
N LEU A 117 -4.78 6.35 0.46
CA LEU A 117 -4.17 5.04 0.25
C LEU A 117 -4.77 3.98 1.18
N GLN A 118 -4.82 4.25 2.47
CA GLN A 118 -5.31 3.30 3.47
C GLN A 118 -6.82 3.10 3.37
N ASN A 119 -7.60 4.18 3.28
CA ASN A 119 -9.05 4.07 3.18
C ASN A 119 -9.53 3.95 1.73
N GLY A 120 -9.04 4.82 0.85
CA GLY A 120 -9.52 4.93 -0.53
C GLY A 120 -9.12 3.78 -1.45
N ILE A 121 -8.02 3.08 -1.15
CA ILE A 121 -7.55 1.92 -1.93
C ILE A 121 -7.68 0.64 -1.09
N LEU A 122 -6.95 0.52 0.02
CA LEU A 122 -6.85 -0.76 0.74
C LEU A 122 -8.16 -1.15 1.42
N ASN A 123 -8.72 -0.28 2.26
CA ASN A 123 -9.99 -0.54 2.96
C ASN A 123 -11.16 -0.66 1.98
N TYR A 124 -11.20 0.18 0.93
CA TYR A 124 -12.20 0.08 -0.14
C TYR A 124 -12.21 -1.30 -0.80
N CYS A 125 -11.03 -1.90 -0.98
CA CYS A 125 -10.87 -3.26 -1.50
C CYS A 125 -11.13 -4.37 -0.46
N GLY A 126 -11.45 -4.03 0.79
CA GLY A 126 -11.82 -4.96 1.86
C GLY A 126 -10.68 -5.41 2.77
N PHE A 127 -9.47 -4.84 2.64
CA PHE A 127 -8.36 -5.17 3.55
C PHE A 127 -8.60 -4.65 4.96
N GLN A 128 -8.16 -5.44 5.96
CA GLN A 128 -7.89 -4.91 7.29
C GLN A 128 -6.52 -4.22 7.28
N VAL A 129 -6.46 -2.93 7.61
CA VAL A 129 -5.24 -2.14 7.43
C VAL A 129 -4.54 -1.94 8.77
N PHE A 130 -3.29 -2.38 8.88
CA PHE A 130 -2.42 -2.10 10.02
C PHE A 130 -1.94 -0.65 10.01
N ASP A 131 -1.46 -0.18 11.17
CA ASP A 131 -0.76 1.09 11.24
C ASP A 131 0.44 1.10 10.28
N PRO A 132 0.76 2.24 9.65
CA PRO A 132 1.88 2.30 8.72
C PRO A 132 3.22 2.06 9.45
N GLN A 133 4.18 1.45 8.78
CA GLN A 133 5.58 1.46 9.20
C GLN A 133 6.30 2.63 8.52
N ILE A 134 6.58 3.68 9.27
CA ILE A 134 7.25 4.87 8.74
C ILE A 134 8.69 4.92 9.23
N PHE A 135 9.62 5.05 8.31
CA PHE A 135 11.03 5.30 8.59
C PHE A 135 11.31 6.78 8.36
N TRP A 136 11.37 7.54 9.45
CA TRP A 136 11.57 8.99 9.41
C TRP A 136 13.04 9.35 9.15
N ASP A 137 13.29 10.03 8.03
CA ASP A 137 14.60 10.54 7.60
C ASP A 137 15.80 9.58 7.80
N PRO A 138 15.78 8.36 7.21
CA PRO A 138 16.91 7.45 7.27
C PRO A 138 18.14 7.97 6.50
N ALA A 139 17.96 8.97 5.64
CA ALA A 139 19.01 9.52 4.78
C ALA A 139 20.00 10.35 5.60
N THR A 140 19.52 11.18 6.53
CA THR A 140 20.40 11.98 7.41
C THR A 140 20.77 11.25 8.71
N GLY A 141 20.06 10.18 9.06
CA GLY A 141 20.33 9.39 10.26
C GLY A 141 21.74 8.76 10.32
N SER A 142 22.20 8.46 11.52
CA SER A 142 23.47 7.71 11.70
C SER A 142 23.34 6.24 11.27
N PRO A 143 24.46 5.53 11.01
CA PRO A 143 24.44 4.09 10.79
C PRO A 143 23.76 3.32 11.93
N GLU A 144 23.92 3.76 13.17
CA GLU A 144 23.28 3.17 14.36
C GLU A 144 21.78 3.38 14.33
N SER A 145 21.32 4.60 14.00
CA SER A 145 19.89 4.93 13.88
C SER A 145 19.23 4.08 12.79
N ARG A 146 19.84 3.99 11.60
CA ARG A 146 19.36 3.11 10.52
C ARG A 146 19.29 1.64 10.92
N ARG A 147 20.28 1.14 11.67
CA ARG A 147 20.26 -0.24 12.20
C ARG A 147 19.11 -0.44 13.19
N SER A 148 18.90 0.52 14.09
CA SER A 148 17.80 0.49 15.06
C SER A 148 16.44 0.50 14.38
N MET A 149 16.26 1.30 13.32
CA MET A 149 15.03 1.31 12.51
C MET A 149 14.74 -0.06 11.90
N LEU A 150 15.74 -0.69 11.28
CA LEU A 150 15.59 -2.02 10.69
C LEU A 150 15.31 -3.09 11.74
N GLU A 151 15.88 -2.96 12.94
CA GLU A 151 15.64 -3.90 14.03
C GLU A 151 14.24 -3.76 14.61
N GLY A 152 13.78 -2.53 14.87
CA GLY A 152 12.39 -2.28 15.26
C GLY A 152 11.40 -2.85 14.25
N TRP A 153 11.72 -2.75 12.96
CA TRP A 153 10.90 -3.33 11.91
C TRP A 153 10.83 -4.87 11.98
N ARG A 154 11.96 -5.56 12.18
CA ARG A 154 11.98 -7.01 12.36
C ARG A 154 11.16 -7.43 13.59
N THR A 155 11.34 -6.74 14.71
CA THR A 155 10.61 -7.00 15.94
C THR A 155 9.10 -6.86 15.74
N ARG A 156 8.64 -5.79 15.08
CA ARG A 156 7.23 -5.61 14.78
C ARG A 156 6.67 -6.75 13.93
N LEU A 157 7.38 -7.16 12.88
CA LEU A 157 6.97 -8.26 12.01
C LEU A 157 6.90 -9.61 12.75
N GLN A 158 7.73 -9.83 13.76
CA GLN A 158 7.69 -11.03 14.61
C GLN A 158 6.45 -11.08 15.52
N THR A 159 5.91 -9.92 15.89
CA THR A 159 4.74 -9.81 16.77
C THR A 159 3.45 -9.43 16.02
N LEU A 160 3.51 -9.31 14.69
CA LEU A 160 2.41 -8.78 13.87
C LEU A 160 1.11 -9.59 14.00
N GLY A 161 1.21 -10.89 14.29
CA GLY A 161 0.04 -11.75 14.52
C GLY A 161 -0.84 -11.31 15.71
N GLY A 162 -0.27 -10.60 16.69
CA GLY A 162 -0.98 -10.03 17.83
C GLY A 162 -1.45 -8.59 17.65
N GLU A 163 -1.05 -7.93 16.55
CA GLU A 163 -1.48 -6.56 16.27
C GLU A 163 -2.94 -6.56 15.76
N VAL A 164 -3.75 -5.62 16.27
CA VAL A 164 -5.13 -5.41 15.81
C VAL A 164 -5.09 -4.36 14.72
N PRO A 165 -5.54 -4.65 13.50
CA PRO A 165 -5.63 -3.66 12.43
C PRO A 165 -6.51 -2.47 12.85
N SER A 166 -6.08 -1.26 12.51
CA SER A 166 -6.77 -0.04 12.90
C SER A 166 -8.14 0.06 12.22
N TYR A 167 -9.19 0.30 13.01
CA TYR A 167 -10.51 0.60 12.47
C TYR A 167 -10.54 2.05 11.98
N ILE A 168 -10.28 2.20 10.68
CA ILE A 168 -9.98 3.47 10.02
C ILE A 168 -11.05 4.56 10.26
N THR A 169 -12.32 4.21 10.41
CA THR A 169 -13.41 5.21 10.36
C THR A 169 -13.65 5.96 11.66
N GLU A 170 -13.78 5.29 12.82
CA GLU A 170 -14.12 5.98 14.07
C GLU A 170 -12.97 6.86 14.62
N HIS A 171 -11.73 6.36 14.57
CA HIS A 171 -10.59 7.10 15.08
C HIS A 171 -10.25 8.33 14.25
N TRP A 172 -10.40 8.24 12.92
CA TRP A 172 -10.07 9.33 11.99
C TRP A 172 -11.17 10.39 11.95
N LEU A 173 -12.46 10.00 11.98
CA LEU A 173 -13.58 10.95 12.12
C LEU A 173 -13.44 11.79 13.40
N ASN A 174 -13.14 11.14 14.52
CA ASN A 174 -13.03 11.82 15.81
C ASN A 174 -11.82 12.76 15.89
N LYS A 175 -10.69 12.42 15.25
CA LYS A 175 -9.49 13.29 15.25
C LYS A 175 -9.57 14.45 14.24
N ASN A 176 -10.12 14.22 13.06
CA ASN A 176 -9.98 15.14 11.93
C ASN A 176 -11.27 15.86 11.50
N ILE A 177 -12.45 15.40 11.94
CA ILE A 177 -13.74 16.01 11.55
C ILE A 177 -14.44 16.68 12.75
N CYS A 178 -14.41 16.08 13.94
CA CYS A 178 -15.00 16.70 15.13
C CYS A 178 -14.28 17.99 15.56
N ASN A 179 -12.94 18.04 15.47
CA ASN A 179 -12.16 19.24 15.80
C ASN A 179 -12.37 20.41 14.83
N THR A 180 -12.86 20.17 13.61
CA THR A 180 -13.15 21.24 12.65
C THR A 180 -14.49 21.93 12.95
N ILE A 181 -15.45 21.24 13.57
CA ILE A 181 -16.76 21.80 13.91
C ILE A 181 -16.67 22.65 15.18
N GLU A 182 -15.87 22.26 16.18
CA GLU A 182 -15.69 23.05 17.41
C GLU A 182 -14.90 24.36 17.18
N ASN A 183 -14.05 24.43 16.16
CA ASN A 183 -13.29 25.64 15.83
C ASN A 183 -14.03 26.59 14.85
N MET A 184 -15.27 26.28 14.48
CA MET A 184 -16.14 27.10 13.63
C MET A 184 -17.37 27.66 14.38
N SER A 185 -17.44 27.48 15.70
CA SER A 185 -18.46 28.06 16.60
C SER A 185 -17.85 29.03 17.60
#